data_AF-M0HCS2-F1
#
_entry.id   AF-M0HCS2-F1
#
_cell.length_a   1.000
_cell.length_b   1.000
_cell.length_c   1.000
_cell.angle_alpha   90.00
_cell.angle_beta   90.00
_cell.angle_gamma   90.00
#
_symmetry.space_group_name_H-M   'P 1'
#
loop_
_entity.id
_entity.type
_entity.pdbx_description
1 polymer ?
#
loop_
_entity_poly.entity_id
_entity_poly.type
_entity_poly.pdbx_seq_one_letter_code
_entity_poly.pdbx_strand_id
1 'polypeptide(L)' 'MTTALVTGTDPEGLGEALESEGATIVRITGMVSADSLGEAGIEEADLLVLTDICLLYTSLS' A
#
# COMPACT_ATOMS: atom_id res chain seq x y z
N MET A 1 6.65 -15.14 -7.27
CA MET A 1 5.37 -14.63 -6.75
C MET A 1 5.57 -13.15 -6.52
N THR A 2 4.69 -12.31 -7.06
CA THR A 2 4.77 -10.86 -6.94
C THR A 2 4.04 -10.45 -5.66
N THR A 3 4.72 -9.74 -4.76
CA THR A 3 4.11 -9.22 -3.53
C THR A 3 3.83 -7.74 -3.73
N ALA A 4 2.58 -7.35 -3.58
CA ALA A 4 2.18 -5.95 -3.66
C ALA A 4 1.62 -5.48 -2.31
N LEU A 5 2.17 -4.38 -1.81
CA LEU A 5 1.64 -3.67 -0.65
C LEU A 5 0.60 -2.68 -1.14
N VAL A 6 -0.64 -2.85 -0.70
CA VAL A 6 -1.73 -1.93 -1.01
C VAL A 6 -2.04 -1.13 0.23
N THR A 7 -2.05 0.19 0.10
CA THR A 7 -2.26 1.08 1.22
C THR A 7 -3.29 2.14 0.92
N GLY A 8 -4.15 2.39 1.91
CA GLY A 8 -5.27 3.32 1.80
C GLY A 8 -6.61 2.61 1.58
N THR A 9 -7.67 3.42 1.52
CA THR A 9 -9.00 2.91 1.17
C THR A 9 -8.95 2.42 -0.27
N ASP A 10 -9.38 1.19 -0.50
CA ASP A 10 -9.42 0.58 -1.82
C ASP A 10 -10.89 0.41 -2.26
N PRO A 11 -11.59 1.49 -2.60
CA PRO A 11 -13.01 1.44 -2.92
C PRO A 11 -13.31 0.72 -4.24
N GLU A 12 -12.30 0.63 -5.13
CA GLU A 12 -12.42 0.00 -6.45
C GLU A 12 -11.93 -1.45 -6.46
N GLY A 13 -11.39 -1.96 -5.34
CA GLY A 13 -10.95 -3.35 -5.22
C GLY A 13 -9.69 -3.68 -6.02
N LEU A 14 -8.74 -2.74 -6.12
CA LEU A 14 -7.46 -2.95 -6.79
C LEU A 14 -6.63 -4.07 -6.15
N GLY A 15 -6.74 -4.26 -4.83
CA GLY A 15 -6.12 -5.40 -4.16
C GLY A 15 -6.69 -6.73 -4.66
N GLU A 16 -8.01 -6.85 -4.74
CA GLU A 16 -8.66 -8.08 -5.22
C GLU A 16 -8.35 -8.36 -6.70
N ALA A 17 -8.25 -7.32 -7.53
CA ALA A 17 -7.85 -7.47 -8.93
C ALA A 17 -6.43 -8.02 -9.08
N LEU A 18 -5.50 -7.56 -8.23
CA LEU A 18 -4.11 -8.06 -8.22
C LEU A 18 -4.00 -9.47 -7.63
N GLU A 19 -4.79 -9.81 -6.60
CA GLU A 19 -4.87 -11.19 -6.10
C GLU A 19 -5.38 -12.16 -7.18
N SER A 20 -6.36 -11.73 -7.99
CA SER A 20 -6.89 -12.53 -9.09
C SER A 20 -5.85 -12.80 -10.19
N GLU A 21 -4.87 -11.92 -10.37
CA GLU A 21 -3.73 -12.12 -11.29
C GLU A 21 -2.60 -12.98 -10.66
N GLY A 22 -2.75 -13.41 -9.41
CA GLY A 22 -1.81 -14.27 -8.70
C GLY A 22 -0.72 -13.52 -7.90
N ALA A 23 -0.95 -12.24 -7.59
CA ALA A 23 -0.11 -11.48 -6.68
C ALA A 23 -0.51 -11.72 -5.21
N THR A 24 0.46 -11.68 -4.30
CA THR A 24 0.21 -11.70 -2.86
C THR A 24 -0.03 -10.27 -2.39
N ILE A 25 -1.19 -10.01 -1.78
CA ILE A 25 -1.55 -8.66 -1.32
C ILE A 25 -1.39 -8.50 0.18
N VAL A 26 -0.63 -7.47 0.55
CA VAL A 26 -0.46 -7.03 1.94
C VAL A 26 -1.15 -5.69 2.10
N ARG A 27 -2.24 -5.66 2.89
CA ARG A 27 -3.02 -4.43 3.12
C ARG A 27 -2.54 -3.69 4.35
N ILE A 28 -2.10 -2.44 4.17
CA ILE A 28 -1.78 -1.52 5.25
C ILE A 28 -3.01 -0.65 5.50
N THR A 29 -3.58 -0.78 6.70
CA THR A 29 -4.78 -0.03 7.10
C THR A 29 -4.36 1.12 8.01
N GLY A 30 -4.64 2.37 7.60
CA GLY A 30 -4.33 3.56 8.40
C GLY A 30 -3.29 4.48 7.77
N MET A 31 -2.61 5.27 8.60
CA MET A 31 -1.66 6.28 8.14
C MET A 31 -0.35 5.62 7.66
N VAL A 32 -0.07 5.75 6.37
CA VAL A 32 1.14 5.21 5.74
C VAL A 32 2.35 6.03 6.19
N SER A 33 3.21 5.44 7.01
CA SER A 33 4.48 6.02 7.43
C SER A 33 5.64 5.10 7.06
N ALA A 34 6.86 5.64 7.01
CA ALA A 34 8.06 4.85 6.74
C ALA A 34 8.19 3.64 7.69
N ASP A 35 7.81 3.81 8.95
CA ASP A 35 7.79 2.77 9.98
C ASP A 35 6.79 1.65 9.64
N SER A 36 5.54 2.01 9.32
CA SER A 36 4.49 1.06 8.95
C SER A 36 4.79 0.31 7.64
N LEU A 37 5.51 0.95 6.70
CA LEU A 37 5.98 0.28 5.49
C LEU A 37 7.09 -0.73 5.80
N GLY A 38 7.99 -0.41 6.74
CA GLY A 38 9.00 -1.33 7.25
C GLY A 38 8.38 -2.55 7.92
N GLU A 39 7.41 -2.35 8.81
CA GLU A 39 6.66 -3.44 9.45
C GLU A 39 5.87 -4.30 8.46
N ALA A 40 5.36 -3.70 7.38
CA ALA A 40 4.67 -4.41 6.31
C ALA A 40 5.61 -5.17 5.35
N GLY A 41 6.92 -5.08 5.54
CA GLY A 41 7.90 -5.79 4.74
C GLY A 41 8.14 -5.18 3.37
N ILE A 42 8.12 -3.84 3.26
CA ILE A 42 8.35 -3.16 1.98
C ILE A 42 9.69 -3.50 1.32
N GLU A 43 10.70 -3.91 2.09
CA GLU A 43 12.01 -4.32 1.58
C GLU A 43 11.93 -5.60 0.73
N GLU A 44 10.92 -6.44 0.95
CA GLU A 44 10.68 -7.68 0.20
C GLU A 44 9.52 -7.55 -0.81
N ALA A 45 8.91 -6.36 -0.90
CA ALA A 45 7.82 -6.08 -1.80
C ALA A 45 8.31 -5.77 -3.22
N ASP A 46 7.61 -6.31 -4.23
CA ASP A 46 7.87 -6.01 -5.63
C ASP A 46 7.11 -4.75 -6.09
N LEU A 47 5.97 -4.46 -5.44
CA LEU A 47 5.09 -3.35 -5.77
C LEU A 47 4.55 -2.65 -4.51
N LEU A 48 4.49 -1.32 -4.57
CA LEU A 48 3.74 -0.48 -3.62
C LEU A 48 2.63 0.25 -4.38
N VAL A 49 1.38 0.00 -3.99
CA VAL A 49 0.17 0.59 -4.56
C VAL A 49 -0.45 1.50 -3.50
N LEU A 50 -0.39 2.81 -3.74
CA LEU A 50 -1.02 3.81 -2.87
C LEU A 50 -2.35 4.24 -3.48
N THR A 51 -3.47 3.86 -2.86
CA THR A 51 -4.81 4.22 -3.33
C THR A 51 -5.36 5.46 -2.62
N ASP A 52 -4.96 5.67 -1.36
CA ASP A 52 -5.27 6.88 -0.58
C ASP A 52 -3.96 7.62 -0.27
N ILE A 53 -3.56 8.51 -1.16
CA ILE A 53 -2.52 9.51 -0.88
C ILE A 53 -3.18 10.75 -0.30
N CYS A 54 -3.47 10.73 1.01
CA CYS A 54 -3.67 11.99 1.72
C CYS A 54 -2.29 12.67 1.84
N LEU A 55 -1.90 13.39 0.77
CA LEU A 55 -0.77 14.30 0.78
C LEU A 55 -1.08 15.38 1.82
N LEU A 56 -0.68 15.14 3.06
CA LEU A 56 -0.53 16.18 4.05
C LEU A 56 0.58 17.09 3.53
N TYR A 57 0.18 18.09 2.74
CA TYR A 57 0.93 19.34 2.63
C TYR A 57 0.97 19.92 4.04
N THR A 58 1.91 19.44 4.86
CA THR A 58 2.37 20.18 6.01
C THR A 58 2.88 21.49 5.43
N SER A 59 2.10 22.53 5.66
CA SER A 59 2.47 23.91 5.38
C SER A 59 3.85 24.11 5.99
N LEU A 60 4.88 24.09 5.14
CA LEU A 60 6.22 24.51 5.51
C LEU A 60 6.13 26.02 5.67
N SER A 61 5.76 26.44 6.87
CA SER A 61 5.67 27.83 7.28
C SER A 61 6.89 28.24 8.09
#